data_AF-A0A1F6D1V3-F1
#
_entry.id   AF-A0A1F6D1V3-F1
#
_cell.length_a   1.000
_cell.length_b   1.000
_cell.length_c   1.000
_cell.angle_alpha   90.00
_cell.angle_beta   90.00
_cell.angle_gamma   90.00
#
_symmetry.space_group_name_H-M   'P 1'
#
loop_
_entity.id
_entity.type
_entity.pdbx_description
1 polymer ?
#
loop_
_entity_poly.entity_id
_entity_poly.type
_entity_poly.pdbx_seq_one_letter_code
_entity_poly.pdbx_strand_id
1 'polypeptide(L)' 'MRQIITLAIFFMCLFSCAGLVLFFIWAGGPPGERWMQTAATLFVVGLTFFLVWFTETLYRIRQSVAEQRK' A
#
# COMPACT_ATOMS: atom_id res chain seq x y z
N MET A 1 -15.03 5.17 -8.87
CA MET A 1 -14.76 3.72 -8.90
C MET A 1 -13.28 3.38 -8.83
N ARG A 2 -12.43 3.85 -9.75
CA ARG A 2 -10.99 3.49 -9.82
C ARG A 2 -10.22 3.72 -8.51
N GLN A 3 -10.48 4.81 -7.79
CA GLN A 3 -9.81 5.15 -6.53
C GLN A 3 -10.20 4.27 -5.34
N ILE A 4 -11.45 3.78 -5.29
CA ILE A 4 -11.92 2.89 -4.22
C ILE A 4 -11.23 1.53 -4.35
N ILE A 5 -11.04 1.07 -5.59
CA ILE A 5 -10.34 -0.17 -5.91
C ILE A 5 -8.86 -0.07 -5.47
N THR A 6 -8.17 1.04 -5.76
CA THR A 6 -6.76 1.19 -5.36
C THR A 6 -6.59 1.22 -3.84
N LEU A 7 -7.51 1.88 -3.12
CA LEU A 7 -7.48 1.94 -1.67
C LEU A 7 -7.80 0.57 -1.03
N ALA A 8 -8.74 -0.19 -1.61
CA ALA A 8 -9.03 -1.55 -1.20
C ALA A 8 -7.84 -2.50 -1.44
N ILE A 9 -7.17 -2.41 -2.59
CA ILE A 9 -5.96 -3.19 -2.89
C ILE A 9 -4.81 -2.82 -1.93
N PHE A 10 -4.64 -1.53 -1.63
CA PHE A 10 -3.67 -1.09 -0.64
C PHE A 10 -3.93 -1.69 0.74
N PHE A 11 -5.16 -1.61 1.24
CA PHE A 11 -5.52 -2.21 2.52
C PHE A 11 -5.35 -3.73 2.52
N MET A 12 -5.70 -4.43 1.44
CA MET A 12 -5.47 -5.87 1.31
C MET A 12 -3.97 -6.21 1.39
N CYS A 13 -3.12 -5.51 0.62
CA CYS A 13 -1.66 -5.71 0.67
C CYS A 13 -1.07 -5.38 2.05
N LEU A 14 -1.53 -4.29 2.69
CA LEU A 14 -1.09 -3.88 4.02
C LEU A 14 -1.48 -4.92 5.08
N PHE A 15 -2.72 -5.41 5.04
CA PHE A 15 -3.23 -6.41 5.98
C PHE A 15 -2.52 -7.76 5.81
N SER A 16 -2.27 -8.18 4.56
CA SER A 16 -1.47 -9.38 4.28
C SER A 16 -0.01 -9.25 4.74
N CYS A 17 0.62 -8.08 4.55
CA CYS A 17 1.99 -7.84 5.04
C CYS A 17 2.04 -7.81 6.57
N ALA A 18 1.11 -7.11 7.22
CA ALA A 18 1.03 -7.06 8.68
C ALA A 18 0.77 -8.44 9.28
N GLY A 19 -0.10 -9.24 8.65
CA GLY A 19 -0.36 -10.63 9.05
C GLY A 19 0.87 -11.52 8.94
N LEU A 20 1.64 -11.41 7.85
CA LEU A 20 2.92 -12.11 7.69
C LEU A 20 3.93 -11.71 8.77
N VAL A 21 4.08 -10.41 9.04
CA VAL A 21 5.01 -9.90 10.07
C VAL A 21 4.61 -10.38 11.47
N LEU A 22 3.33 -10.28 11.83
CA LEU A 22 2.80 -10.78 13.10
C LEU A 22 2.99 -12.29 13.23
N PHE A 23 2.79 -13.04 12.15
CA PHE A 23 3.04 -14.47 12.11
C PHE A 23 4.52 -14.78 12.36
N PHE A 24 5.46 -14.03 11.78
CA PHE A 24 6.90 -14.21 12.05
C PHE A 24 7.28 -13.86 13.49
N ILE A 25 6.67 -12.82 14.07
CA ILE A 25 6.86 -12.48 15.48
C ILE A 25 6.37 -13.62 16.38
N TRP A 26 5.24 -14.24 16.04
CA TRP A 26 4.59 -15.26 16.88
C TRP A 26 5.14 -16.68 16.67
N ALA A 27 5.63 -17.00 15.47
CA ALA A 27 6.20 -18.31 15.14
C ALA A 27 7.62 -18.53 15.70
N GLY A 28 8.20 -17.54 16.40
CA GLY A 28 9.35 -17.74 17.28
C GLY A 28 10.67 -18.14 16.60
N GLY A 29 10.81 -17.92 15.29
CA GLY A 29 12.02 -18.26 14.53
C GLY A 29 12.28 -17.28 13.38
N PRO A 30 13.56 -17.10 12.97
CA PRO A 30 13.90 -16.18 11.89
C PRO A 30 13.17 -16.59 10.60
N PRO A 31 12.50 -15.64 9.91
CA PRO A 31 11.87 -15.94 8.62
C PRO A 31 12.95 -16.49 7.67
N GLY A 32 12.69 -17.64 7.06
CA GLY A 32 13.55 -18.12 5.96
C GLY A 32 13.64 -17.03 4.88
N GLU A 33 14.80 -16.85 4.26
CA GLU A 33 15.08 -15.71 3.34
C GLU A 33 13.96 -15.45 2.32
N ARG A 34 13.38 -16.53 1.77
CA ARG A 34 12.28 -16.47 0.80
C ARG A 34 11.01 -15.80 1.33
N TRP A 35 10.69 -15.98 2.61
CA TRP A 35 9.51 -15.40 3.24
C TRP A 35 9.68 -13.91 3.49
N MET A 36 10.86 -13.49 3.92
CA MET A 36 11.20 -12.08 4.10
C MET A 36 11.19 -11.36 2.74
N GLN A 37 11.70 -12.01 1.70
CA GLN A 37 11.68 -11.51 0.33
C GLN A 37 10.24 -11.37 -0.19
N THR A 38 9.35 -12.32 0.12
CA THR A 38 7.93 -12.26 -0.27
C THR A 38 7.16 -11.16 0.47
N ALA A 39 7.44 -10.96 1.77
CA ALA A 39 6.85 -9.85 2.53
C ALA A 39 7.33 -8.50 1.98
N ALA A 40 8.61 -8.38 1.65
CA ALA A 40 9.18 -7.17 1.07
C ALA A 40 8.58 -6.86 -0.32
N THR A 41 8.39 -7.86 -1.19
CA THR A 41 7.77 -7.63 -2.51
C THR A 41 6.31 -7.22 -2.39
N LEU A 42 5.52 -7.88 -1.54
CA LEU A 42 4.14 -7.49 -1.27
C LEU A 42 4.04 -6.07 -0.71
N PHE A 43 5.00 -5.68 0.14
CA PHE A 43 5.08 -4.32 0.68
C PHE A 43 5.40 -3.29 -0.42
N VAL A 44 6.42 -3.55 -1.25
CA VAL A 44 6.82 -2.64 -2.33
C VAL A 44 5.70 -2.47 -3.35
N VAL A 45 5.00 -3.54 -3.73
CA VAL A 45 3.86 -3.50 -4.67
C VAL A 45 2.70 -2.70 -4.06
N GLY A 46 2.35 -2.96 -2.81
CA GLY A 46 1.31 -2.19 -2.11
C GLY A 46 1.65 -0.70 -2.02
N LEU A 47 2.91 -0.39 -1.71
CA LEU A 47 3.39 0.98 -1.57
C LEU A 47 3.46 1.73 -2.91
N THR A 48 3.81 1.06 -4.01
CA THR A 48 3.78 1.69 -5.35
C THR A 48 2.36 2.04 -5.77
N PHE A 49 1.40 1.12 -5.57
CA PHE A 49 -0.02 1.41 -5.86
C PHE A 49 -0.56 2.56 -5.00
N PHE A 50 -0.15 2.65 -3.73
CA PHE A 50 -0.50 3.77 -2.87
C PHE A 50 0.08 5.10 -3.36
N LEU A 51 1.37 5.13 -3.72
CA LEU A 51 2.01 6.36 -4.22
C LEU A 51 1.36 6.87 -5.49
N VAL A 52 1.03 5.98 -6.43
CA VAL A 52 0.32 6.33 -7.68
C VAL A 52 -1.07 6.89 -7.37
N TRP A 53 -1.81 6.26 -6.47
CA TRP A 53 -3.11 6.77 -6.03
C TRP A 53 -2.99 8.13 -5.33
N PHE A 54 -2.01 8.29 -4.44
CA PHE A 54 -1.79 9.50 -3.68
C PHE A 54 -1.41 10.67 -4.57
N THR A 55 -0.55 10.46 -5.57
CA THR A 55 -0.17 11.49 -6.54
C THR A 55 -1.34 11.90 -7.43
N GLU A 56 -2.14 10.95 -7.93
CA GLU A 56 -3.39 11.25 -8.66
C GLU A 56 -4.37 12.07 -7.81
N THR A 57 -4.53 11.70 -6.53
CA THR A 57 -5.42 12.41 -5.60
C THR A 57 -4.93 13.81 -5.31
N LEU A 58 -3.63 14.00 -5.06
CA LEU A 58 -3.04 15.34 -4.89
C LEU A 58 -3.20 16.19 -6.14
N TYR A 59 -3.05 15.62 -7.33
CA TYR A 59 -3.24 16.33 -8.59
C TYR A 59 -4.70 16.81 -8.75
N ARG A 60 -5.67 15.96 -8.43
CA ARG A 60 -7.10 16.32 -8.44
C ARG A 60 -7.42 17.42 -7.43
N ILE A 61 -6.90 17.32 -6.21
CA ILE A 61 -7.09 18.35 -5.18
C ILE A 61 -6.48 19.68 -5.64
N ARG A 62 -5.27 19.66 -6.22
CA ARG A 62 -4.62 20.84 -6.78
C ARG A 62 -5.47 21.49 -7.87
N GLN A 63 -6.05 20.71 -8.78
CA GLN A 63 -6.96 21.22 -9.80
C GLN A 63 -8.22 21.83 -9.18
N SER A 64 -8.88 21.15 -8.24
CA SER A 64 -10.07 21.68 -7.58
C SER A 64 -9.80 22.99 -6.83
N VAL A 65 -8.64 23.10 -6.16
CA VAL A 65 -8.23 24.35 -5.47
C VAL A 65 -7.90 25.47 -6.45
N ALA A 66 -7.28 25.14 -7.59
CA ALA A 66 -6.98 26.13 -8.64
C ALA A 66 -8.26 26.65 -9.32
N GLU A 67 -9.26 25.79 -9.48
CA GLU A 67 -10.55 26.13 -10.10
C GLU A 67 -11.42 26.97 -9.17
N GLN A 68 -11.35 26.78 -7.85
CA GLN A 68 -12.00 27.62 -6.84
C GLN A 68 -11.39 29.03 -6.70
N ARG A 69 -10.23 29.27 -7.29
CA ARG A 69 -9.51 30.56 -7.21
C ARG A 69 -9.70 31.45 -8.45
N LYS A 70 -10.56 31.02 -9.39
CA LYS A 70 -10.93 31.75 -10.60
C LYS A 70 -12.34 32.28 -10.49
#